data_AF-A0A941N7Y4-F1
#
_entry.id   AF-A0A941N7Y4-F1
#
_cell.length_a   1.000
_cell.length_b   1.000
_cell.length_c   1.000
_cell.angle_alpha   90.00
_cell.angle_beta   90.00
_cell.angle_gamma   90.00
#
_symmetry.space_group_name_H-M   'P 1'
#
loop_
_entity.id
_entity.type
_entity.pdbx_description
1 polymer ?
#
loop_
_entity_poly.entity_id
_entity_poly.type
_entity_poly.pdbx_seq_one_letter_code
_entity_poly.pdbx_strand_id
1 'polypeptide(L)' 'MADKNFALLKENPQHPSLHFKKVGRFWSVRIGLHYRALATEVDGGIRWHWIGSHSEYNGETS' A
#
# COMPACT_ATOMS: atom_id res chain seq x y z
N MET A 1 -11.47 -8.63 -3.85
CA MET A 1 -10.23 -9.01 -3.12
C MET A 1 -9.44 -7.80 -2.65
N ALA A 2 -9.37 -6.72 -3.43
CA ALA A 2 -8.74 -5.46 -3.00
C ALA A 2 -9.37 -4.86 -1.73
N ASP A 3 -10.70 -4.94 -1.58
CA ASP A 3 -11.42 -4.35 -0.44
C ASP A 3 -11.05 -4.97 0.91
N LYS A 4 -10.83 -6.30 0.94
CA LYS A 4 -10.43 -7.02 2.16
C LYS A 4 -9.01 -6.66 2.58
N ASN A 5 -8.10 -6.55 1.62
CA ASN A 5 -6.71 -6.16 1.91
C ASN A 5 -6.63 -4.67 2.29
N PHE A 6 -7.49 -3.82 1.74
CA PHE A 6 -7.59 -2.42 2.12
C PHE A 6 -8.19 -2.23 3.52
N ALA A 7 -9.22 -3.00 3.88
CA ALA A 7 -9.74 -3.03 5.24
C ALA A 7 -8.68 -3.53 6.23
N LEU A 8 -7.98 -4.61 5.90
CA LEU A 8 -6.88 -5.15 6.70
C LEU A 8 -5.73 -4.14 6.84
N LEU A 9 -5.44 -3.35 5.79
CA LEU A 9 -4.47 -2.26 5.84
C LEU A 9 -4.84 -1.19 6.86
N LYS A 10 -6.11 -0.82 6.92
CA LYS A 10 -6.62 0.19 7.86
C LYS A 10 -6.64 -0.32 9.30
N GLU A 11 -6.98 -1.60 9.48
CA GLU A 11 -7.09 -2.23 10.80
C GLU A 11 -5.73 -2.63 11.37
N ASN A 12 -4.87 -3.25 10.55
CA ASN A 12 -3.54 -3.68 10.93
C ASN A 12 -2.52 -3.39 9.81
N PRO A 13 -1.94 -2.17 9.81
CA PRO A 13 -0.93 -1.75 8.85
C PRO A 13 0.36 -2.57 8.88
N GLN A 14 0.55 -3.47 9.83
CA GLN A 14 1.76 -4.31 9.94
C GLN A 14 1.42 -5.79 9.73
N HIS A 15 0.22 -6.11 9.25
CA HIS A 15 -0.20 -7.49 9.09
C HIS A 15 0.72 -8.21 8.09
N PRO A 16 1.31 -9.37 8.44
CA PRO A 16 2.30 -10.06 7.61
C PRO A 16 1.74 -10.48 6.24
N SER A 17 0.41 -10.69 6.13
CA SER A 17 -0.26 -10.99 4.86
C SER A 17 -0.31 -9.81 3.87
N LEU A 18 0.04 -8.59 4.28
CA LEU A 18 0.10 -7.43 3.38
C LEU A 18 1.39 -7.42 2.54
N HIS A 19 2.29 -8.39 2.71
CA HIS A 19 3.49 -8.58 1.88
C HIS A 19 4.23 -7.26 1.57
N PHE A 20 4.56 -6.53 2.64
CA PHE A 20 5.32 -5.29 2.55
C PHE A 20 6.66 -5.53 1.86
N LYS A 21 6.91 -4.79 0.78
CA LYS A 21 8.22 -4.77 0.13
C LYS A 21 8.89 -3.43 0.40
N LYS A 22 10.08 -3.47 1.01
CA LYS A 22 10.90 -2.27 1.21
C LYS A 22 11.52 -1.86 -0.13
N VAL A 23 11.29 -0.62 -0.54
CA VAL A 23 11.81 0.00 -1.77
C VAL A 23 12.48 1.32 -1.36
N GLY A 24 13.79 1.24 -1.10
CA GLY A 24 14.55 2.37 -0.55
C GLY A 24 14.07 2.73 0.87
N ARG A 25 13.67 4.01 1.05
CA ARG A 25 13.10 4.51 2.31
C ARG A 25 11.59 4.29 2.46
N PHE A 26 10.95 3.74 1.42
CA PHE A 26 9.50 3.53 1.39
C PHE A 26 9.16 2.04 1.50
N TRP A 27 7.98 1.76 1.99
CA TRP A 27 7.32 0.47 1.99
C TRP A 27 6.23 0.49 0.93
N SER A 28 6.21 -0.52 0.07
CA SER A 28 5.16 -0.71 -0.94
C SER A 28 4.36 -1.97 -0.65
N VAL A 29 3.03 -1.85 -0.73
CA VAL A 29 2.07 -2.94 -0.61
C VAL A 29 1.26 -3.05 -1.89
N ARG A 30 1.05 -4.28 -2.37
CA ARG A 30 0.09 -4.58 -3.44
C ARG A 30 -1.25 -4.97 -2.82
N ILE A 31 -2.26 -4.16 -3.06
CA ILE A 31 -3.63 -4.38 -2.58
C ILE A 31 -4.42 -4.99 -3.75
N GLY A 32 -4.14 -6.25 -4.06
CA GLY A 32 -4.70 -6.93 -5.23
C GLY A 32 -4.02 -6.52 -6.55
N LEU A 33 -4.66 -6.85 -7.67
CA LEU A 33 -4.05 -6.75 -9.00
C LEU A 33 -3.80 -5.29 -9.44
N HIS A 34 -4.69 -4.38 -9.04
CA HIS A 34 -4.71 -3.01 -9.52
C HIS A 34 -4.43 -1.95 -8.48
N TYR A 35 -4.37 -2.23 -7.18
CA TYR A 35 -4.12 -1.18 -6.18
C TYR A 35 -2.74 -1.33 -5.55
N ARG A 36 -2.13 -0.18 -5.25
CA ARG A 36 -0.89 -0.11 -4.48
C ARG A 36 -1.02 0.93 -3.39
N ALA A 37 -0.26 0.69 -2.33
CA ALA A 37 -0.09 1.66 -1.26
C ALA A 37 1.41 1.86 -1.01
N LEU A 38 1.77 3.10 -0.70
CA LEU A 38 3.12 3.53 -0.37
C LEU A 38 3.11 4.15 1.02
N ALA A 39 4.09 3.77 1.82
CA ALA A 39 4.26 4.25 3.17
C ALA A 39 5.73 4.46 3.52
N THR A 40 6.02 5.17 4.61
CA THR A 40 7.35 5.21 5.23
C THR A 40 7.24 4.76 6.68
N GLU A 41 8.29 4.11 7.17
CA GLU A 41 8.47 3.99 8.62
C GLU A 41 8.71 5.39 9.22
N VAL A 42 8.05 5.65 10.34
CA VAL A 42 8.24 6.82 11.20
C VAL A 42 8.40 6.32 12.64
N ASP A 43 8.93 7.16 13.52
CA ASP A 43 9.00 6.79 14.94
C ASP A 43 7.60 6.48 15.47
N GLY A 44 7.41 5.24 15.92
CA GLY A 44 6.13 4.73 16.44
C GLY A 44 5.17 4.15 15.41
N GLY A 45 5.52 4.02 14.12
CA GLY A 45 4.67 3.28 13.18
C GLY A 45 4.92 3.52 11.69
N ILE A 46 3.85 3.38 10.91
CA ILE A 46 3.87 3.51 9.45
C ILE A 46 3.03 4.71 9.04
N ARG A 47 3.61 5.63 8.26
CA ARG A 47 2.91 6.77 7.65
C ARG A 47 2.59 6.47 6.20
N TRP A 48 1.30 6.44 5.85
CA TRP A 48 0.83 6.29 4.47
C TRP A 48 1.01 7.59 3.70
N HIS A 49 1.68 7.52 2.55
CA HIS A 49 1.88 8.65 1.64
C HIS A 49 0.89 8.62 0.47
N TRP A 50 0.54 7.43 0.01
CA TRP A 50 -0.34 7.27 -1.14
C TRP A 50 -1.03 5.91 -1.12
N ILE A 51 -2.31 5.88 -1.46
CA ILE A 51 -3.07 4.66 -1.71
C ILE A 51 -3.95 4.93 -2.94
N GLY A 52 -3.76 4.16 -4.00
CA GLY A 52 -4.49 4.38 -5.25
C GLY A 52 -4.36 3.23 -6.24
N SER A 53 -5.14 3.31 -7.31
CA SER A 53 -5.07 2.34 -8.41
C SER A 53 -3.76 2.51 -9.19
N HIS A 54 -3.27 1.45 -9.82
CA HIS A 54 -2.19 1.49 -10.79
C HIS A 54 -2.53 2.43 -11.95
N SER A 55 -3.82 2.51 -12.31
CA SER A 55 -4.35 3.47 -13.28
C SER A 55 -4.11 4.91 -12.86
N GLU A 56 -4.23 5.22 -11.56
CA GLU A 56 -3.93 6.56 -11.03
C GLU A 56 -2.43 6.82 -10.90
N TYR A 57 -1.62 5.77 -10.67
CA TYR A 57 -0.16 5.89 -10.58
C TYR A 57 0.51 6.11 -11.93
N ASN A 58 0.04 5.43 -12.99
CA ASN A 58 0.70 5.48 -14.30
C ASN A 58 0.25 6.69 -15.16
N GLY A 59 -0.81 7.40 -14.78
CA GLY A 59 -1.36 8.47 -15.63
C GLY A 59 -1.79 8.01 -17.02
N GLU A 60 -1.96 6.70 -17.23
CA GLU A 60 -2.44 6.16 -18.50
C GLU A 60 -3.96 6.23 -18.51
N THR A 61 -4.45 7.29 -19.16
CA THR A 61 -5.77 7.27 -19.76
C THR A 61 -5.72 6.29 -20.93
N SER A 62 -6.49 5.21 -20.80
CA SER A 62 -6.91 4.28 -21.85
C SER A 62 -5.97 3.16 -22.28
#